data_AF-E2AW74-F1
#
_entry.id   AF-E2AW74-F1
#
_cell.length_a   1.000
_cell.length_b   1.000
_cell.length_c   1.000
_cell.angle_alpha   90.00
_cell.angle_beta   90.00
_cell.angle_gamma   90.00
#
_symmetry.space_group_name_H-M   'P 1'
#
loop_
_entity.id
_entity.type
_entity.pdbx_description
1 polymer ?
#
loop_
_entity_poly.entity_id
_entity_poly.type
_entity_poly.pdbx_seq_one_letter_code
_entity_poly.pdbx_strand_id
1 'polypeptide(L)'
;SGSRGLEAPYAVMIYVHGESFEWGSGNMYDGSVLASAGHVIVITLNYRLGILGFLRTRPFADRTSGSGGNLALKDITMGLRWVRENIGAFGGDPTRITLMGHDTGAALVNLLLLAPYSKGRGRTT
;
A
#
# COMPACT_ATOMS: atom_id res chain seq x y z
N SER A 1 -15.35 -20.89 12.16
CA SER A 1 -14.29 -21.51 12.97
C SER A 1 -13.57 -20.40 13.72
N GLY A 2 -13.79 -20.31 15.04
CA GLY A 2 -13.57 -19.09 15.84
C GLY A 2 -12.16 -18.87 16.40
N SER A 3 -11.12 -19.50 15.84
CA SER A 3 -9.75 -19.39 16.35
C SER A 3 -8.72 -18.77 15.39
N ARG A 4 -9.11 -18.43 14.15
CA ARG A 4 -8.25 -17.61 13.27
C ARG A 4 -8.11 -16.21 13.87
N GLY A 5 -6.89 -15.67 13.88
CA GLY A 5 -6.52 -14.41 14.53
C GLY A 5 -5.67 -14.59 15.80
N LEU A 6 -5.90 -15.65 16.58
CA LEU A 6 -5.11 -15.99 17.79
C LEU A 6 -4.20 -17.20 17.59
N GLU A 7 -4.67 -18.25 16.88
CA GLU A 7 -3.87 -19.46 16.59
C GLU A 7 -3.14 -19.38 15.24
N ALA A 8 -3.72 -18.65 14.29
CA ALA A 8 -3.15 -18.40 12.97
C ALA A 8 -3.47 -16.95 12.55
N PRO A 9 -2.46 -16.07 12.44
CA PRO A 9 -2.72 -14.68 12.09
C PRO A 9 -3.30 -14.56 10.67
N TYR A 10 -4.09 -13.52 10.42
CA TYR A 10 -4.76 -13.31 9.15
C TYR A 10 -3.79 -12.83 8.07
N ALA A 11 -3.97 -13.27 6.82
CA ALA A 11 -3.30 -12.63 5.70
C ALA A 11 -3.84 -11.21 5.53
N VAL A 12 -2.99 -10.30 5.05
CA VAL A 12 -3.28 -8.87 4.96
C VAL A 12 -3.27 -8.46 3.51
N MET A 13 -4.38 -7.90 3.04
CA MET A 13 -4.53 -7.39 1.69
C MET A 13 -4.65 -5.88 1.75
N ILE A 14 -3.74 -5.20 1.07
CA ILE A 14 -3.69 -3.75 0.98
C ILE A 14 -4.12 -3.36 -0.43
N TYR A 15 -5.14 -2.51 -0.53
CA TYR A 15 -5.71 -2.03 -1.78
C TYR A 15 -5.33 -0.56 -2.01
N VAL A 16 -4.71 -0.30 -3.15
CA VAL A 16 -4.38 1.02 -3.68
C VAL A 16 -5.42 1.38 -4.74
N HIS A 17 -6.25 2.37 -4.44
CA HIS A 17 -7.20 2.89 -5.41
C HIS A 17 -6.48 3.49 -6.63
N GLY A 18 -7.19 3.67 -7.73
CA GLY A 18 -6.51 4.04 -8.97
C GLY A 18 -7.38 4.55 -10.10
N GLU A 19 -8.34 5.40 -9.78
CA GLU A 19 -9.21 6.07 -10.74
C GLU A 19 -8.46 7.09 -11.59
N SER A 20 -7.58 7.86 -10.97
CA SER A 20 -6.72 8.83 -11.64
C SER A 20 -5.54 9.21 -10.75
N PHE A 21 -4.51 9.80 -11.34
CA PHE A 21 -3.47 10.50 -10.59
C PHE A 21 -3.96 11.81 -9.97
N GLU A 22 -5.14 12.32 -10.35
CA GLU A 22 -5.66 13.62 -9.93
C GLU A 22 -6.81 13.53 -8.91
N TRP A 23 -7.59 12.44 -8.94
CA TRP A 23 -8.76 12.24 -8.08
C TRP A 23 -8.96 10.76 -7.76
N GLY A 24 -9.67 10.49 -6.67
CA GLY A 24 -9.87 9.14 -6.15
C GLY A 24 -9.77 9.10 -4.63
N SER A 25 -10.21 8.00 -4.03
CA SER A 25 -10.04 7.76 -2.60
C SER A 25 -10.22 6.29 -2.26
N GLY A 26 -9.40 5.80 -1.33
CA GLY A 26 -9.56 4.46 -0.75
C GLY A 26 -10.91 4.28 -0.03
N ASN A 27 -11.55 5.36 0.44
CA ASN A 27 -12.82 5.29 1.17
C ASN A 27 -14.01 4.84 0.31
N MET A 28 -13.88 4.90 -1.02
CA MET A 28 -14.94 4.47 -1.94
C MET A 28 -15.05 2.94 -2.06
N TYR A 29 -14.08 2.20 -1.49
CA TYR A 29 -13.99 0.75 -1.61
C TYR A 29 -14.37 0.06 -0.30
N ASP A 30 -15.45 -0.72 -0.33
CA ASP A 30 -15.85 -1.56 0.80
C ASP A 30 -15.12 -2.92 0.75
N GLY A 31 -14.28 -3.17 1.75
CA GLY A 31 -13.55 -4.43 1.91
C GLY A 31 -14.30 -5.50 2.71
N SER A 32 -15.51 -5.23 3.21
CA SER A 32 -16.23 -6.09 4.16
C SER A 32 -16.48 -7.50 3.66
N VAL A 33 -16.89 -7.65 2.40
CA VAL A 33 -17.15 -8.95 1.76
C VAL A 33 -15.85 -9.75 1.62
N LEU A 34 -14.76 -9.11 1.18
CA LEU A 34 -13.46 -9.77 1.04
C LEU A 34 -12.90 -10.18 2.40
N ALA A 35 -13.03 -9.32 3.42
CA ALA A 35 -12.58 -9.61 4.77
C ALA A 35 -13.32 -10.81 5.37
N SER A 36 -14.65 -10.84 5.24
CA SER A 36 -15.50 -11.89 5.80
C SER A 36 -15.38 -13.22 5.05
N ALA A 37 -15.47 -13.22 3.71
CA ALA A 37 -15.39 -14.42 2.90
C ALA A 37 -13.96 -14.99 2.85
N GLY A 38 -12.98 -14.12 2.63
CA GLY A 38 -11.58 -14.49 2.47
C GLY A 38 -10.87 -14.81 3.78
N HIS A 39 -11.43 -14.42 4.93
CA HIS A 39 -10.76 -14.46 6.22
C HIS A 39 -9.39 -13.76 6.15
N VAL A 40 -9.40 -12.52 5.68
CA VAL A 40 -8.23 -11.66 5.52
C VAL A 40 -8.50 -10.28 6.11
N ILE A 41 -7.45 -9.56 6.50
CA ILE A 41 -7.58 -8.14 6.83
C ILE A 41 -7.48 -7.35 5.53
N VAL A 42 -8.47 -6.51 5.25
CA VAL A 42 -8.48 -5.63 4.08
C VAL A 42 -8.19 -4.20 4.52
N ILE A 43 -7.23 -3.56 3.88
CA ILE A 43 -6.81 -2.18 4.17
C ILE A 43 -6.85 -1.38 2.88
N THR A 44 -7.58 -0.28 2.87
CA THR A 44 -7.53 0.70 1.78
C THR A 44 -6.59 1.85 2.16
N LEU A 45 -5.70 2.25 1.27
CA LEU A 45 -4.79 3.38 1.50
C LEU A 45 -5.22 4.61 0.72
N ASN A 46 -5.05 5.79 1.33
CA ASN A 46 -5.08 7.06 0.60
C ASN A 46 -3.63 7.54 0.39
N TYR A 47 -3.37 8.14 -0.77
CA TYR A 47 -2.10 8.76 -1.10
C TYR A 47 -2.34 10.13 -1.74
N ARG A 48 -1.34 11.01 -1.73
CA ARG A 48 -1.48 12.34 -2.33
C ARG A 48 -1.67 12.25 -3.84
N LEU A 49 -2.61 13.04 -4.35
CA LEU A 49 -2.98 13.13 -5.76
C LEU A 49 -2.57 14.48 -6.36
N GLY A 50 -2.64 14.57 -7.68
CA GLY A 50 -2.36 15.74 -8.49
C GLY A 50 -0.97 16.30 -8.24
N ILE A 51 -0.89 17.64 -8.24
CA ILE A 51 0.36 18.35 -7.98
C ILE A 51 0.95 18.01 -6.61
N LEU A 52 0.13 17.70 -5.60
CA LEU A 52 0.61 17.34 -4.26
C LEU A 52 1.27 15.96 -4.22
N GLY A 53 0.87 15.05 -5.10
CA GLY A 53 1.43 13.70 -5.21
C GLY A 53 2.61 13.60 -6.16
N PHE A 54 2.60 14.37 -7.25
CA PHE A 54 3.48 14.14 -8.40
C PHE A 54 4.32 15.34 -8.81
N LEU A 55 4.22 16.49 -8.14
CA LEU A 55 5.07 17.64 -8.46
C LEU A 55 6.54 17.28 -8.25
N ARG A 56 7.32 17.59 -9.30
CA ARG A 56 8.78 17.52 -9.28
C ARG A 56 9.33 18.91 -9.53
N THR A 57 9.95 19.49 -8.51
CA THR A 57 10.51 20.85 -8.56
C THR A 57 11.97 20.89 -9.03
N ARG A 58 12.61 19.72 -9.21
CA ARG A 58 14.03 19.62 -9.62
C ARG A 58 14.24 18.64 -10.79
N PRO A 59 15.03 19.00 -11.81
CA PRO A 59 15.21 18.21 -13.02
C PRO A 59 16.05 16.94 -12.84
N PHE A 60 16.87 16.83 -11.78
CA PHE A 60 17.69 15.65 -11.49
C PHE A 60 17.32 15.01 -10.14
N ALA A 61 17.54 13.71 -10.01
CA ALA A 61 17.45 13.03 -8.73
C ALA A 61 18.56 13.60 -7.83
N ASP A 62 18.21 14.44 -6.87
CA ASP A 62 19.19 14.86 -5.88
C ASP A 62 19.54 13.65 -4.99
N ARG A 63 20.80 13.59 -4.55
CA ARG A 63 21.25 12.58 -3.57
C ARG A 63 20.83 12.95 -2.14
N THR A 64 20.01 13.97 -1.96
CA THR A 64 19.69 14.65 -0.71
C THR A 64 18.18 14.68 -0.48
N SER A 65 17.60 13.49 -0.24
CA SER A 65 16.35 13.11 0.48
C SER A 65 15.10 14.03 0.58
N GLY A 66 15.09 15.28 0.09
CA GLY A 66 14.20 16.32 0.57
C GLY A 66 13.14 16.81 -0.42
N SER A 67 13.35 16.69 -1.73
CA SER A 67 12.34 17.15 -2.72
C SER A 67 12.30 16.32 -4.02
N GLY A 68 12.73 15.06 -3.95
CA GLY A 68 12.45 14.12 -5.03
C GLY A 68 10.94 13.92 -5.16
N GLY A 69 10.38 14.22 -6.34
CA GLY A 69 8.98 14.03 -6.68
C GLY A 69 8.48 12.58 -6.45
N ASN A 70 7.26 12.28 -6.89
CA ASN A 70 6.58 11.02 -6.58
C ASN A 70 6.31 10.86 -5.07
N LEU A 71 5.80 11.93 -4.45
CA LEU A 71 5.34 11.94 -3.06
C LEU A 71 4.23 10.91 -2.81
N ALA A 72 3.38 10.67 -3.81
CA ALA A 72 2.39 9.59 -3.80
C ALA A 72 3.01 8.20 -3.52
N LEU A 73 4.15 7.88 -4.15
CA LEU A 73 4.85 6.61 -3.91
C LEU A 73 5.42 6.54 -2.50
N LYS A 74 5.89 7.67 -1.97
CA LYS A 74 6.38 7.75 -0.59
C LYS A 74 5.24 7.53 0.40
N ASP A 75 4.06 8.07 0.13
CA ASP A 75 2.87 7.87 0.97
C ASP A 75 2.49 6.39 1.03
N ILE A 76 2.42 5.72 -0.13
CA ILE A 76 2.11 4.28 -0.18
C ILE A 76 3.21 3.48 0.53
N THR A 77 4.48 3.80 0.31
CA THR A 77 5.61 3.12 0.99
C THR A 77 5.54 3.28 2.51
N MET A 78 5.21 4.48 2.99
CA MET A 78 5.05 4.74 4.42
C MET A 78 3.81 4.06 4.99
N GLY A 79 2.72 3.99 4.23
CA GLY A 79 1.53 3.20 4.57
C GLY A 79 1.86 1.71 4.71
N LEU A 80 2.57 1.12 3.75
CA LEU A 80 3.04 -0.27 3.82
C LEU A 80 3.92 -0.52 5.04
N ARG A 81 4.83 0.40 5.34
CA ARG A 81 5.69 0.32 6.52
C ARG A 81 4.87 0.36 7.80
N TRP A 82 3.93 1.29 7.90
CA TRP A 82 3.03 1.40 9.05
C TRP A 82 2.21 0.11 9.23
N VAL A 83 1.63 -0.42 8.15
CA VAL A 83 0.88 -1.69 8.23
C VAL A 83 1.80 -2.80 8.73
N ARG A 84 2.99 -2.96 8.16
CA ARG A 84 3.92 -4.00 8.61
C ARG A 84 4.29 -3.88 10.10
N GLU A 85 4.47 -2.67 10.60
CA GLU A 85 4.84 -2.41 12.00
C GLU A 85 3.67 -2.61 12.97
N ASN A 86 2.41 -2.45 12.52
CA ASN A 86 1.25 -2.38 13.41
C ASN A 86 0.23 -3.52 13.22
N ILE A 87 0.25 -4.24 12.10
CA ILE A 87 -0.85 -5.16 11.74
C ILE A 87 -0.97 -6.37 12.68
N GLY A 88 0.12 -6.71 13.40
CA GLY A 88 0.09 -7.72 14.45
C GLY A 88 -0.92 -7.40 15.56
N ALA A 89 -1.12 -6.12 15.89
CA ALA A 89 -2.11 -5.70 16.90
C ALA A 89 -3.57 -5.94 16.46
N PHE A 90 -3.80 -6.11 15.15
CA PHE A 90 -5.11 -6.39 14.57
C PHE A 90 -5.29 -7.89 14.26
N GLY A 91 -4.36 -8.75 14.71
CA GLY A 91 -4.38 -10.19 14.43
C GLY A 91 -3.89 -10.56 13.03
N GLY A 92 -3.24 -9.64 12.31
CA GLY A 92 -2.68 -9.90 10.98
C GLY A 92 -1.23 -10.36 11.01
N ASP A 93 -0.82 -11.03 9.94
CA ASP A 93 0.53 -11.54 9.74
C ASP A 93 1.38 -10.54 8.95
N PRO A 94 2.39 -9.88 9.56
CA PRO A 94 3.23 -8.90 8.87
C PRO A 94 4.14 -9.52 7.79
N THR A 95 4.20 -10.86 7.70
CA THR A 95 4.95 -11.58 6.66
C THR A 95 4.08 -11.98 5.47
N ARG A 96 2.76 -11.91 5.59
CA ARG A 96 1.79 -12.22 4.53
C ARG A 96 0.98 -10.99 4.18
N ILE A 97 1.67 -10.01 3.59
CA ILE A 97 1.08 -8.77 3.09
C ILE A 97 1.06 -8.82 1.57
N THR A 98 -0.13 -8.76 0.99
CA THR A 98 -0.35 -8.66 -0.46
C THR A 98 -0.78 -7.25 -0.80
N LEU A 99 -0.06 -6.61 -1.72
CA LEU A 99 -0.40 -5.29 -2.24
C LEU A 99 -1.11 -5.44 -3.59
N MET A 100 -2.32 -4.88 -3.69
CA MET A 100 -3.13 -4.87 -4.90
C MET A 100 -3.48 -3.43 -5.28
N GLY A 101 -3.65 -3.20 -6.57
CA GLY A 101 -4.14 -1.94 -7.08
C GLY A 101 -4.94 -2.13 -8.36
N HIS A 102 -5.76 -1.14 -8.68
CA HIS A 102 -6.54 -1.08 -9.92
C HIS A 102 -6.04 0.09 -10.78
N ASP A 103 -5.95 -0.08 -12.09
CA ASP A 103 -5.61 0.99 -13.07
C ASP A 103 -4.40 1.85 -12.66
N THR A 104 -4.55 3.15 -12.36
CA THR A 104 -3.39 3.99 -11.94
C THR A 104 -2.75 3.52 -10.64
N GLY A 105 -3.54 2.93 -9.74
CA GLY A 105 -3.09 2.28 -8.52
C GLY A 105 -2.28 1.02 -8.82
N ALA A 106 -2.69 0.22 -9.82
CA ALA A 106 -1.91 -0.93 -10.29
C ALA A 106 -0.55 -0.48 -10.86
N ALA A 107 -0.51 0.63 -11.58
CA ALA A 107 0.74 1.23 -12.07
C ALA A 107 1.65 1.66 -10.90
N LEU A 108 1.09 2.25 -9.84
CA LEU A 108 1.83 2.61 -8.62
C LEU A 108 2.38 1.38 -7.89
N VAL A 109 1.57 0.32 -7.75
CA VAL A 109 2.00 -0.96 -7.17
C VAL A 109 3.14 -1.56 -7.98
N ASN A 110 3.03 -1.59 -9.31
CA ASN A 110 4.08 -2.07 -10.20
C ASN A 110 5.37 -1.24 -10.05
N LEU A 111 5.26 0.10 -9.99
CA LEU A 111 6.42 0.97 -9.81
C LEU A 111 7.12 0.73 -8.47
N LEU A 112 6.36 0.47 -7.40
CA LEU A 112 6.92 0.10 -6.10
C LEU A 112 7.67 -1.24 -6.17
N LEU A 113 7.12 -2.25 -6.84
CA LEU A 113 7.79 -3.55 -7.03
C LEU A 113 9.11 -3.44 -7.81
N LEU A 114 9.20 -2.50 -8.75
CA LEU A 114 10.41 -2.27 -9.55
C LEU A 114 11.44 -1.35 -8.88
N ALA A 115 11.01 -0.47 -7.97
CA ALA A 115 11.89 0.48 -7.30
C ALA A 115 12.95 -0.24 -6.46
N PRO A 116 14.21 0.20 -6.43
CA PRO A 116 15.27 -0.41 -5.61
C PRO A 116 14.95 -0.41 -4.11
N TYR A 117 14.01 0.43 -3.66
CA TYR A 117 13.49 0.45 -2.29
C TYR A 117 12.66 -0.80 -1.91
N SER A 118 12.11 -1.57 -2.86
CA SER A 118 11.37 -2.80 -2.58
C SER A 118 12.21 -4.08 -2.62
N LYS A 119 13.44 -4.00 -3.17
CA LYS A 119 14.38 -5.16 -3.23
C LYS A 119 14.93 -5.58 -1.86
N GLY A 120 14.55 -4.91 -0.78
CA GLY A 120 14.88 -5.31 0.57
C GLY A 120 13.63 -5.51 1.41
N ARG A 121 13.36 -6.78 1.75
CA ARG A 121 12.59 -7.22 2.95
C ARG A 121 11.09 -7.48 2.76
N GLY A 122 10.71 -8.36 1.83
CA GLY A 122 9.38 -8.99 1.86
C GLY A 122 9.07 -9.70 0.55
N ARG A 123 9.47 -10.97 0.42
CA ARG A 123 9.04 -11.83 -0.69
C ARG A 123 7.59 -12.22 -0.46
N THR A 124 6.71 -11.91 -1.40
CA THR A 124 5.75 -12.85 -1.97
C THR A 124 5.14 -12.26 -3.24
N THR A 125 5.45 -12.90 -4.36
CA THR A 125 4.48 -13.21 -5.41
C THR A 125 3.35 -14.05 -4.85
#